data_AF-A0A933C3L8-F1
#
_entry.id   AF-A0A933C3L8-F1
#
_cell.length_a   1.000
_cell.length_b   1.000
_cell.length_c   1.000
_cell.angle_alpha   90.00
_cell.angle_beta   90.00
_cell.angle_gamma   90.00
#
_symmetry.space_group_name_H-M   'P 1'
#
loop_
_entity.id
_entity.type
_entity.pdbx_description
1 polymer ?
#
loop_
_entity_poly.entity_id
_entity_poly.type
_entity_poly.pdbx_seq_one_letter_code
_entity_poly.pdbx_strand_id
1 'polypeptide(L)'
;MKPLVECVPNFSEGRNQATLDAIGATIRAVSGVRLLGIEPDKDYHRSVVTFVGSPDGVVEAAFQATKTAAELIDMQTHKGEHPRIGATDVVPFIPISDISMDECVVLARRYGERVAKELGIPIYLYEYAATRPERRNLADIRKGEYEGLADKLADPAWKPDFGKAEFHPKSGATVTGARKFLIAYNVNLNTADPRIAHEIALRIREAGRPKKDAEGNTVKDERGNTIKIPGTLKAVKAMGVFLERFNIAQVSINLVDCEVTPPHAAFEEVRKQAKSLGVEVTGSEIVGLTPREALLVAGRFYSQGEQNEKKLVERAIEKLGLSQLEKFDPKKKIIEELL
;
A
#
# COMPACT_ATOMS: atom_id res chain seq x y z
N MET A 1 -16.82 -17.08 -12.05
CA MET A 1 -16.28 -17.53 -10.75
C MET A 1 -17.01 -16.72 -9.67
N LYS A 2 -16.59 -16.73 -8.40
CA LYS A 2 -17.23 -15.93 -7.35
C LYS A 2 -16.45 -14.62 -7.18
N PRO A 3 -17.12 -13.46 -7.00
CA PRO A 3 -16.45 -12.20 -6.74
C PRO A 3 -15.53 -12.29 -5.53
N LEU A 4 -14.30 -11.79 -5.68
CA LEU A 4 -13.29 -11.81 -4.63
C LEU A 4 -12.68 -10.43 -4.46
N VAL A 5 -12.63 -10.01 -3.20
CA VAL A 5 -12.12 -8.71 -2.78
C VAL A 5 -11.02 -8.94 -1.77
N GLU A 6 -9.93 -8.20 -1.91
CA GLU A 6 -8.93 -8.04 -0.85
C GLU A 6 -9.26 -6.80 -0.02
N CYS A 7 -9.11 -6.91 1.28
CA CYS A 7 -9.17 -5.79 2.20
C CYS A 7 -7.88 -5.72 3.03
N VAL A 8 -7.28 -4.53 3.09
CA VAL A 8 -5.96 -4.33 3.69
C VAL A 8 -5.98 -3.24 4.77
N PRO A 9 -6.78 -3.38 5.85
CA PRO A 9 -6.87 -2.35 6.87
C PRO A 9 -5.53 -2.12 7.58
N ASN A 10 -5.33 -0.89 8.02
CA ASN A 10 -4.16 -0.47 8.79
C ASN A 10 -4.61 -0.02 10.17
N PHE A 11 -3.99 -0.62 11.18
CA PHE A 11 -4.28 -0.30 12.58
C PHE A 11 -3.11 0.42 13.21
N SER A 12 -3.40 1.41 14.05
CA SER A 12 -2.41 2.13 14.87
C SER A 12 -2.04 1.30 16.11
N GLU A 13 -1.51 0.10 15.86
CA GLU A 13 -0.98 -0.82 16.85
C GLU A 13 0.06 -1.70 16.15
N GLY A 14 1.22 -1.91 16.77
CA GLY A 14 2.32 -2.71 16.21
C GLY A 14 3.16 -3.42 17.27
N ARG A 15 2.75 -3.35 18.54
CA ARG A 15 3.50 -3.78 19.72
C ARG A 15 2.69 -4.71 20.61
N ASN A 16 1.40 -4.43 20.83
CA ASN A 16 0.52 -5.25 21.65
C ASN A 16 -0.05 -6.43 20.86
N GLN A 17 0.55 -7.61 21.06
CA GLN A 17 0.13 -8.83 20.39
C GLN A 17 -1.31 -9.23 20.73
N ALA A 18 -1.78 -9.01 21.96
CA ALA A 18 -3.14 -9.38 22.36
C ALA A 18 -4.20 -8.58 21.58
N THR A 19 -3.94 -7.28 21.33
CA THR A 19 -4.79 -6.44 20.49
C THR A 19 -4.82 -6.95 19.05
N LEU A 20 -3.66 -7.29 18.48
CA LEU A 20 -3.55 -7.81 17.12
C LEU A 20 -4.21 -9.19 16.95
N ASP A 21 -4.07 -10.06 17.94
CA ASP A 21 -4.70 -11.37 17.97
C ASP A 21 -6.23 -11.24 18.05
N ALA A 22 -6.74 -10.30 18.85
CA ALA A 22 -8.16 -10.00 18.95
C ALA A 22 -8.74 -9.51 17.61
N ILE A 23 -8.05 -8.57 16.95
CA ILE A 23 -8.43 -8.09 15.60
C ILE A 23 -8.40 -9.24 14.59
N GLY A 24 -7.36 -10.08 14.61
CA GLY A 24 -7.25 -11.24 13.73
C GLY A 24 -8.35 -12.28 13.99
N ALA A 25 -8.77 -12.46 15.23
CA ALA A 25 -9.82 -13.40 15.61
C ALA A 25 -11.19 -12.97 15.06
N THR A 26 -11.54 -11.67 15.12
CA THR A 26 -12.81 -11.20 14.58
C THR A 26 -12.90 -11.35 13.07
N ILE A 27 -11.80 -11.13 12.34
CA ILE A 27 -11.73 -11.37 10.90
C ILE A 27 -11.93 -12.85 10.57
N ARG A 28 -11.22 -13.75 11.28
CA ARG A 28 -11.34 -15.21 11.06
C ARG A 28 -12.73 -15.76 11.39
N ALA A 29 -13.48 -15.09 12.27
CA ALA A 29 -14.83 -15.51 12.65
C ALA A 29 -15.88 -15.23 11.55
N VAL A 30 -15.58 -14.38 10.56
CA VAL A 30 -16.51 -14.05 9.49
C VAL A 30 -16.50 -15.12 8.40
N SER A 31 -17.66 -15.71 8.14
CA SER A 31 -17.83 -16.71 7.09
C SER A 31 -17.50 -16.15 5.71
N GLY A 32 -16.79 -16.93 4.89
CA GLY A 32 -16.40 -16.53 3.54
C GLY A 32 -15.25 -15.51 3.49
N VAL A 33 -14.52 -15.33 4.60
CA VAL A 33 -13.30 -14.51 4.69
C VAL A 33 -12.11 -15.37 5.12
N ARG A 34 -10.95 -15.13 4.51
CA ARG A 34 -9.68 -15.74 4.88
C ARG A 34 -8.67 -14.65 5.23
N LEU A 35 -8.19 -14.68 6.47
CA LEU A 35 -7.07 -13.86 6.89
C LEU A 35 -5.77 -14.41 6.30
N LEU A 36 -5.06 -13.59 5.53
CA LEU A 36 -3.81 -13.95 4.87
C LEU A 36 -2.58 -13.57 5.69
N GLY A 37 -2.63 -12.45 6.42
CA GLY A 37 -1.51 -12.00 7.23
C GLY A 37 -1.84 -10.86 8.17
N ILE A 38 -1.03 -10.76 9.23
CA ILE A 38 -0.92 -9.61 10.12
C ILE A 38 0.56 -9.27 10.18
N GLU A 39 0.91 -8.08 9.74
CA GLU A 39 2.29 -7.61 9.60
C GLU A 39 2.48 -6.40 10.53
N PRO A 40 2.84 -6.63 11.81
CA PRO A 40 3.12 -5.56 12.75
C PRO A 40 4.50 -4.97 12.52
N ASP A 41 4.58 -3.64 12.61
CA ASP A 41 5.81 -2.88 12.63
C ASP A 41 5.92 -2.14 13.96
N LYS A 42 6.91 -2.54 14.78
CA LYS A 42 7.10 -2.02 16.14
C LYS A 42 7.64 -0.60 16.15
N ASP A 43 8.46 -0.24 15.16
CA ASP A 43 9.10 1.07 15.07
C ASP A 43 8.10 2.09 14.56
N TYR A 44 7.40 1.75 13.47
CA TYR A 44 6.32 2.55 12.93
C TYR A 44 5.03 2.52 13.78
N HIS A 45 4.94 1.59 14.73
CA HIS A 45 3.80 1.36 15.64
C HIS A 45 2.46 1.24 14.89
N ARG A 46 2.48 0.43 13.84
CA ARG A 46 1.38 0.19 12.90
C ARG A 46 1.35 -1.28 12.52
N SER A 47 0.16 -1.80 12.22
CA SER A 47 0.01 -3.13 11.63
C SER A 47 -0.79 -3.06 10.35
N VAL A 48 -0.31 -3.78 9.34
CA VAL A 48 -1.06 -4.04 8.11
C VAL A 48 -1.69 -5.42 8.24
N VAL A 49 -3.00 -5.49 8.03
CA VAL A 49 -3.74 -6.75 8.09
C VAL A 49 -4.30 -7.00 6.70
N THR A 50 -4.12 -8.21 6.18
CA THR A 50 -4.55 -8.57 4.82
C THR A 50 -5.50 -9.74 4.88
N PHE A 51 -6.70 -9.59 4.32
CA PHE A 51 -7.66 -10.68 4.17
C PHE A 51 -8.42 -10.58 2.85
N VAL A 52 -8.94 -11.72 2.40
CA VAL A 52 -9.70 -11.85 1.16
C VAL A 52 -11.02 -12.55 1.41
N GLY A 53 -12.03 -12.27 0.60
CA GLY A 53 -13.32 -12.94 0.73
C GLY A 53 -14.38 -12.42 -0.23
N SER A 54 -15.62 -12.87 -0.01
CA SER A 54 -16.79 -12.35 -0.72
C SER A 54 -17.03 -10.87 -0.39
N PRO A 55 -17.67 -10.09 -1.29
CA PRO A 55 -17.92 -8.66 -1.08
C PRO A 55 -18.57 -8.32 0.27
N ASP A 56 -19.61 -9.05 0.67
CA ASP A 56 -20.27 -8.82 1.96
C ASP A 56 -19.43 -9.30 3.14
N GLY A 57 -18.75 -10.45 2.99
CA GLY A 57 -17.87 -10.98 4.02
C GLY A 57 -16.74 -10.01 4.36
N VAL A 58 -16.07 -9.43 3.36
CA VAL A 58 -14.97 -8.49 3.63
C VAL A 58 -15.43 -7.19 4.27
N VAL A 59 -16.63 -6.70 3.95
CA VAL A 59 -17.22 -5.52 4.60
C VAL A 59 -17.54 -5.82 6.07
N GLU A 60 -18.11 -7.01 6.35
CA GLU A 60 -18.39 -7.44 7.72
C GLU A 60 -17.11 -7.59 8.53
N ALA A 61 -16.10 -8.29 7.99
CA ALA A 61 -14.81 -8.47 8.66
C ALA A 61 -14.10 -7.14 8.92
N ALA A 62 -14.10 -6.23 7.95
CA ALA A 62 -13.53 -4.89 8.12
C ALA A 62 -14.26 -4.11 9.23
N PHE A 63 -15.59 -4.17 9.27
CA PHE A 63 -16.38 -3.51 10.32
C PHE A 63 -16.07 -4.08 11.71
N GLN A 64 -16.07 -5.41 11.87
CA GLN A 64 -15.78 -6.05 13.16
C GLN A 64 -14.35 -5.75 13.63
N ALA A 65 -13.37 -5.81 12.72
CA ALA A 65 -11.99 -5.44 13.03
C ALA A 65 -11.86 -3.97 13.47
N THR A 66 -12.58 -3.06 12.80
CA THR A 66 -12.61 -1.63 13.15
C THR A 66 -13.23 -1.40 14.52
N LYS A 67 -14.33 -2.09 14.81
CA LYS A 67 -14.98 -2.03 16.13
C LYS A 67 -14.05 -2.51 17.23
N THR A 68 -13.42 -3.66 17.07
CA THR A 68 -12.43 -4.19 18.03
C THR A 68 -11.26 -3.24 18.21
N ALA A 69 -10.74 -2.66 17.13
CA ALA A 69 -9.67 -1.66 17.21
C ALA A 69 -10.11 -0.41 17.98
N ALA A 70 -11.33 0.09 17.78
CA ALA A 70 -11.86 1.24 18.50
C ALA A 70 -12.06 0.97 20.02
N GLU A 71 -12.25 -0.30 20.41
CA GLU A 71 -12.37 -0.71 21.82
C GLU A 71 -10.99 -0.89 22.49
N LEU A 72 -9.99 -1.36 21.75
CA LEU A 72 -8.70 -1.80 22.31
C LEU A 72 -7.54 -0.82 22.09
N ILE A 73 -7.64 0.10 21.14
CA ILE A 73 -6.59 1.08 20.83
C ILE A 73 -7.03 2.46 21.31
N ASP A 74 -6.18 3.11 22.11
CA ASP A 74 -6.40 4.48 22.57
C ASP A 74 -5.41 5.44 21.89
N MET A 75 -5.92 6.17 20.89
CA MET A 75 -5.14 7.14 20.12
C MET A 75 -4.58 8.30 20.95
N GLN A 76 -5.13 8.58 22.14
CA GLN A 76 -4.62 9.63 23.03
C GLN A 76 -3.22 9.30 23.55
N THR A 77 -2.87 8.00 23.59
CA THR A 77 -1.57 7.50 24.05
C THR A 77 -0.71 6.96 22.93
N HIS A 78 -1.28 6.78 21.73
CA HIS A 78 -0.57 6.25 20.56
C HIS A 78 0.47 7.24 20.03
N LYS A 79 1.71 6.76 19.88
CA LYS A 79 2.80 7.44 19.17
C LYS A 79 3.55 6.43 18.30
N GLY A 80 3.79 6.78 17.04
CA GLY A 80 4.53 5.97 16.07
C GLY A 80 5.13 6.86 14.99
N GLU A 81 6.15 6.36 14.29
CA GLU A 81 6.80 7.11 13.19
C GLU A 81 5.94 7.16 11.92
N HIS A 82 4.94 6.29 11.80
CA HIS A 82 4.03 6.28 10.67
C HIS A 82 2.92 7.32 10.81
N PRO A 83 2.69 8.18 9.81
CA PRO A 83 1.56 9.10 9.81
C PRO A 83 0.23 8.36 9.92
N ARG A 84 -0.60 8.77 10.88
CA ARG A 84 -1.89 8.13 11.20
C ARG A 84 -2.92 9.16 11.66
N ILE A 85 -4.20 8.89 11.43
CA ILE A 85 -5.29 9.76 11.93
C ILE A 85 -6.30 9.04 12.84
N GLY A 86 -6.17 7.73 13.05
CA GLY A 86 -7.09 6.99 13.93
C GLY A 86 -6.66 5.57 14.21
N ALA A 87 -7.33 4.94 15.18
CA ALA A 87 -7.07 3.58 15.65
C ALA A 87 -7.13 2.56 14.51
N THR A 88 -8.13 2.73 13.63
CA THR A 88 -8.14 2.19 12.28
C THR A 88 -7.89 3.34 11.32
N ASP A 89 -6.72 3.37 10.71
CA ASP A 89 -6.20 4.54 10.01
C ASP A 89 -6.67 4.57 8.54
N VAL A 90 -6.58 3.43 7.84
CA VAL A 90 -7.16 3.27 6.49
C VAL A 90 -7.70 1.85 6.27
N VAL A 91 -8.81 1.73 5.54
CA VAL A 91 -9.44 0.46 5.14
C VAL A 91 -9.74 0.47 3.64
N PRO A 92 -8.82 -0.03 2.80
CA PRO A 92 -9.01 -0.14 1.36
C PRO A 92 -9.68 -1.46 0.96
N PHE A 93 -10.52 -1.40 -0.08
CA PHE A 93 -11.09 -2.56 -0.78
C PHE A 93 -10.51 -2.64 -2.20
N ILE A 94 -10.00 -3.81 -2.56
CA ILE A 94 -9.24 -4.01 -3.80
C ILE A 94 -9.91 -5.14 -4.61
N PRO A 95 -10.22 -4.91 -5.90
CA PRO A 95 -10.76 -5.95 -6.76
C PRO A 95 -9.68 -7.00 -7.06
N ILE A 96 -9.99 -8.29 -6.86
CA ILE A 96 -9.08 -9.40 -7.22
C ILE A 96 -9.63 -10.19 -8.40
N SER A 97 -10.87 -10.69 -8.32
CA SER A 97 -11.49 -11.45 -9.41
C SER A 97 -13.01 -11.29 -9.44
N ASP A 98 -13.58 -11.27 -10.64
CA ASP A 98 -15.03 -11.14 -10.90
C ASP A 98 -15.71 -10.01 -10.11
N ILE A 99 -15.00 -8.89 -9.91
CA ILE A 99 -15.54 -7.68 -9.30
C ILE A 99 -14.84 -6.45 -9.89
N SER A 100 -15.61 -5.42 -10.19
CA SER A 100 -15.11 -4.15 -10.72
C SER A 100 -14.62 -3.20 -9.63
N MET A 101 -13.85 -2.18 -10.04
CA MET A 101 -13.46 -1.09 -9.15
C MET A 101 -14.68 -0.35 -8.60
N ASP A 102 -15.71 -0.11 -9.42
CA ASP A 102 -16.92 0.60 -9.01
C ASP A 102 -17.70 -0.17 -7.94
N GLU A 103 -17.74 -1.50 -8.04
CA GLU A 103 -18.32 -2.35 -7.00
C GLU A 103 -17.50 -2.25 -5.70
N CYS A 104 -16.16 -2.25 -5.75
CA CYS A 104 -15.33 -2.01 -4.56
C CYS A 104 -15.55 -0.60 -3.96
N VAL A 105 -15.82 0.43 -4.78
CA VAL A 105 -16.21 1.76 -4.28
C VAL A 105 -17.52 1.70 -3.50
N VAL A 106 -18.49 0.93 -3.97
CA VAL A 106 -19.75 0.69 -3.24
C VAL A 106 -19.48 -0.01 -1.90
N LEU A 107 -18.57 -0.98 -1.84
CA LEU A 107 -18.17 -1.63 -0.58
C LEU A 107 -17.54 -0.66 0.41
N ALA A 108 -16.62 0.19 -0.06
CA ALA A 108 -15.98 1.21 0.78
C ALA A 108 -17.00 2.18 1.37
N ARG A 109 -17.99 2.62 0.57
CA ARG A 109 -19.10 3.46 1.05
C ARG A 109 -19.96 2.76 2.08
N ARG A 110 -20.38 1.51 1.81
CA ARG A 110 -21.18 0.70 2.76
C ARG A 110 -20.45 0.52 4.10
N TYR A 111 -19.16 0.20 4.06
CA TYR A 111 -18.33 0.11 5.27
C TYR A 111 -18.26 1.46 6.01
N GLY A 112 -17.94 2.54 5.28
CA GLY A 112 -17.81 3.88 5.87
C GLY A 112 -19.10 4.40 6.51
N GLU A 113 -20.23 4.28 5.81
CA GLU A 113 -21.55 4.66 6.34
C GLU A 113 -21.88 3.90 7.63
N ARG A 114 -21.59 2.60 7.67
CA ARG A 114 -21.88 1.76 8.83
C ARG A 114 -20.98 2.11 10.01
N VAL A 115 -19.67 2.29 9.80
CA VAL A 115 -18.74 2.71 10.87
C VAL A 115 -19.15 4.07 11.44
N ALA A 116 -19.45 5.03 10.58
CA ALA A 116 -19.91 6.35 11.01
C ALA A 116 -21.21 6.29 11.82
N LYS A 117 -22.16 5.45 11.39
CA LYS A 117 -23.47 5.31 12.03
C LYS A 117 -23.40 4.57 13.37
N GLU A 118 -22.69 3.45 13.42
CA GLU A 118 -22.70 2.54 14.57
C GLU A 118 -21.59 2.86 15.59
N LEU A 119 -20.45 3.40 15.14
CA LEU A 119 -19.30 3.69 16.01
C LEU A 119 -19.08 5.20 16.22
N GLY A 120 -19.77 6.06 15.46
CA GLY A 120 -19.62 7.52 15.57
C GLY A 120 -18.28 8.06 15.04
N ILE A 121 -17.46 7.23 14.41
CA ILE A 121 -16.13 7.60 13.91
C ILE A 121 -16.28 8.36 12.58
N PRO A 122 -15.68 9.55 12.42
CA PRO A 122 -15.71 10.29 11.16
C PRO A 122 -14.93 9.55 10.05
N ILE A 123 -15.53 9.47 8.86
CA ILE A 123 -14.97 8.75 7.72
C ILE A 123 -14.62 9.68 6.57
N TYR A 124 -13.46 9.48 5.97
CA TYR A 124 -13.06 10.10 4.69
C TYR A 124 -12.96 9.06 3.59
N LEU A 125 -13.45 9.39 2.41
CA LEU A 125 -13.30 8.56 1.22
C LEU A 125 -12.06 8.96 0.40
N TYR A 126 -11.26 7.99 -0.01
CA TYR A 126 -10.03 8.22 -0.78
C TYR A 126 -9.93 7.38 -2.05
N GLU A 127 -8.89 7.64 -2.86
CA GLU A 127 -8.63 6.95 -4.13
C GLU A 127 -9.86 6.94 -5.05
N TYR A 128 -10.28 5.78 -5.57
CA TYR A 128 -11.41 5.68 -6.49
C TYR A 128 -12.76 6.00 -5.82
N ALA A 129 -12.81 5.98 -4.48
CA ALA A 129 -14.00 6.35 -3.73
C ALA A 129 -14.05 7.84 -3.38
N ALA A 130 -12.96 8.60 -3.60
CA ALA A 130 -12.86 9.99 -3.21
C ALA A 130 -13.97 10.83 -3.84
N THR A 131 -14.67 11.60 -3.00
CA THR A 131 -15.74 12.52 -3.43
C THR A 131 -15.19 13.84 -3.97
N ARG A 132 -13.91 14.11 -3.71
CA ARG A 132 -13.21 15.35 -4.05
C ARG A 132 -11.78 15.06 -4.52
N PRO A 133 -11.25 15.77 -5.52
CA PRO A 133 -9.91 15.52 -6.05
C PRO A 133 -8.79 15.53 -4.99
N GLU A 134 -8.85 16.46 -4.05
CA GLU A 134 -7.91 16.63 -2.93
C GLU A 134 -7.94 15.51 -1.90
N ARG A 135 -8.96 14.64 -1.91
CA ARG A 135 -9.04 13.44 -1.06
C ARG A 135 -8.51 12.20 -1.74
N ARG A 136 -8.11 12.28 -3.02
CA ARG A 136 -7.64 11.10 -3.74
C ARG A 136 -6.40 10.49 -3.09
N ASN A 137 -5.46 11.33 -2.67
CA ASN A 137 -4.22 10.89 -2.02
C ASN A 137 -4.40 10.83 -0.50
N LEU A 138 -4.13 9.65 0.06
CA LEU A 138 -4.18 9.40 1.50
C LEU A 138 -3.30 10.36 2.32
N ALA A 139 -2.14 10.77 1.79
CA ALA A 139 -1.24 11.68 2.50
C ALA A 139 -1.84 13.07 2.69
N ASP A 140 -2.67 13.53 1.75
CA ASP A 140 -3.36 14.82 1.85
C ASP A 140 -4.43 14.76 2.93
N ILE A 141 -5.20 13.67 3.00
CA ILE A 141 -6.16 13.42 4.09
C ILE A 141 -5.44 13.28 5.43
N ARG A 142 -4.24 12.69 5.48
CA ARG A 142 -3.46 12.50 6.72
C ARG A 142 -2.64 13.71 7.15
N LYS A 143 -2.62 14.80 6.37
CA LYS A 143 -1.82 15.98 6.71
C LYS A 143 -2.21 16.53 8.09
N GLY A 144 -1.24 16.70 8.99
CA GLY A 144 -1.46 17.09 10.39
C GLY A 144 -1.73 15.92 11.33
N GLU A 145 -1.89 14.70 10.81
CA GLU A 145 -2.06 13.46 11.58
C GLU A 145 -3.23 13.51 12.58
N TYR A 146 -3.18 12.69 13.63
CA TYR A 146 -4.16 12.67 14.72
C TYR A 146 -4.17 13.99 15.50
N GLU A 147 -3.00 14.59 15.74
CA GLU A 147 -2.86 15.83 16.52
C GLU A 147 -3.56 17.02 15.86
N GLY A 148 -3.53 17.10 14.52
CA GLY A 148 -4.22 18.13 13.74
C GLY A 148 -5.66 17.78 13.35
N LEU A 149 -6.19 16.64 13.79
CA LEU A 149 -7.51 16.17 13.38
C LEU A 149 -8.65 17.04 13.93
N ALA A 150 -8.50 17.57 15.15
CA ALA A 150 -9.50 18.45 15.76
C ALA A 150 -9.69 19.74 14.93
N ASP A 151 -8.58 20.40 14.57
CA ASP A 151 -8.61 21.60 13.71
C ASP A 151 -9.15 21.29 12.32
N LYS A 152 -8.79 20.13 11.77
CA LYS A 152 -9.30 19.67 10.48
C LYS A 152 -10.82 19.48 10.50
N LEU A 153 -11.37 18.85 11.54
CA LEU A 153 -12.82 18.63 11.65
C LEU A 153 -13.58 19.94 11.87
N ALA A 154 -12.93 20.97 12.43
CA ALA A 154 -13.50 22.31 12.55
C ALA A 154 -13.56 23.07 11.22
N ASP A 155 -12.70 22.74 10.25
CA ASP A 155 -12.70 23.34 8.92
C ASP A 155 -13.84 22.75 8.05
N PRO A 156 -14.81 23.56 7.59
CA PRO A 156 -15.88 23.10 6.69
C PRO A 156 -15.35 22.46 5.39
N ALA A 157 -14.17 22.88 4.92
CA ALA A 157 -13.52 22.29 3.75
C ALA A 157 -13.09 20.84 4.00
N TRP A 158 -12.97 20.42 5.25
CA TRP A 158 -12.59 19.06 5.65
C TRP A 158 -13.71 18.31 6.37
N LYS A 159 -14.97 18.68 6.16
CA LYS A 159 -16.11 17.87 6.63
C LYS A 159 -16.00 16.40 6.18
N PRO A 160 -16.12 15.40 7.07
CA PRO A 160 -16.02 13.99 6.69
C PRO A 160 -17.12 13.60 5.69
N ASP A 161 -16.84 12.59 4.87
CA ASP A 161 -17.79 12.04 3.91
C ASP A 161 -18.96 11.35 4.62
N PHE A 162 -18.67 10.64 5.72
CA PHE A 162 -19.68 10.07 6.60
C PHE A 162 -19.38 10.37 8.07
N GLY A 163 -20.45 10.47 8.86
CA GLY A 163 -20.37 10.79 10.28
C GLY A 163 -20.41 12.30 10.55
N LYS A 164 -20.38 12.65 11.83
CA LYS A 164 -20.33 14.05 12.26
C LYS A 164 -18.90 14.57 12.20
N ALA A 165 -18.74 15.87 11.98
CA ALA A 165 -17.45 16.55 12.09
C ALA A 165 -17.05 16.76 13.56
N GLU A 166 -17.02 15.68 14.34
CA GLU A 166 -16.75 15.69 15.78
C GLU A 166 -15.47 14.88 16.03
N PHE A 167 -14.54 15.45 16.80
CA PHE A 167 -13.30 14.76 17.14
C PHE A 167 -13.58 13.62 18.12
N HIS A 168 -13.10 12.41 17.79
CA HIS A 168 -13.27 11.22 18.60
C HIS A 168 -11.93 10.84 19.27
N PRO A 169 -11.64 11.24 20.52
CA PRO A 169 -10.29 11.15 21.09
C PRO A 169 -9.68 9.74 21.08
N LYS A 170 -10.46 8.72 21.43
CA LYS A 170 -9.94 7.35 21.50
C LYS A 170 -9.61 6.75 20.13
N SER A 171 -10.35 7.14 19.09
CA SER A 171 -10.35 6.42 17.80
C SER A 171 -9.90 7.28 16.62
N GLY A 172 -9.87 8.60 16.76
CA GLY A 172 -9.57 9.54 15.70
C GLY A 172 -10.59 9.50 14.56
N ALA A 173 -10.10 9.44 13.33
CA ALA A 173 -10.87 9.29 12.10
C ALA A 173 -10.37 8.09 11.31
N THR A 174 -11.20 7.57 10.40
CA THR A 174 -10.82 6.46 9.52
C THR A 174 -10.95 6.88 8.05
N VAL A 175 -9.97 6.47 7.24
CA VAL A 175 -10.06 6.62 5.77
C VAL A 175 -10.52 5.30 5.16
N THR A 176 -11.41 5.32 4.18
CA THR A 176 -11.76 4.11 3.42
C THR A 176 -11.88 4.42 1.94
N GLY A 177 -11.68 3.43 1.09
CA GLY A 177 -11.85 3.62 -0.35
C GLY A 177 -11.58 2.35 -1.12
N ALA A 178 -11.56 2.50 -2.43
CA ALA A 178 -11.18 1.43 -3.33
C ALA A 178 -9.94 1.84 -4.11
N ARG A 179 -9.03 0.89 -4.33
CA ARG A 179 -7.81 1.11 -5.10
C ARG A 179 -7.40 -0.15 -5.84
N LYS A 180 -6.53 0.02 -6.83
CA LYS A 180 -5.90 -1.11 -7.50
C LYS A 180 -4.96 -1.86 -6.55
N PHE A 181 -4.68 -3.10 -6.92
CA PHE A 181 -3.71 -3.93 -6.22
C PHE A 181 -2.34 -3.23 -6.22
N LEU A 182 -1.68 -3.25 -5.06
CA LEU A 182 -0.36 -2.65 -4.90
C LEU A 182 0.64 -3.76 -4.66
N ILE A 183 1.64 -3.87 -5.55
CA ILE A 183 2.74 -4.83 -5.38
C ILE A 183 3.91 -4.11 -4.71
N ALA A 184 4.26 -4.54 -3.51
CA ALA A 184 5.51 -4.14 -2.86
C ALA A 184 6.66 -4.96 -3.48
N TYR A 185 7.50 -4.27 -4.25
CA TYR A 185 8.51 -4.86 -5.12
C TYR A 185 9.87 -4.22 -4.85
N ASN A 186 10.83 -4.98 -4.35
CA ASN A 186 12.18 -4.49 -4.09
C ASN A 186 13.14 -5.00 -5.15
N VAL A 187 14.01 -4.13 -5.67
CA VAL A 187 15.07 -4.52 -6.62
C VAL A 187 16.43 -4.42 -5.94
N ASN A 188 17.19 -5.51 -5.97
CA ASN A 188 18.42 -5.69 -5.21
C ASN A 188 19.62 -5.20 -6.00
N LEU A 189 20.52 -4.46 -5.34
CA LEU A 189 21.75 -3.96 -5.95
C LEU A 189 22.97 -4.68 -5.38
N ASN A 190 24.04 -4.81 -6.16
CA ASN A 190 25.32 -5.36 -5.72
C ASN A 190 26.17 -4.39 -4.86
N THR A 191 25.53 -3.47 -4.14
CA THR A 191 26.17 -2.46 -3.27
C THR A 191 25.45 -2.38 -1.95
N ALA A 192 26.16 -2.01 -0.88
CA ALA A 192 25.57 -1.71 0.42
C ALA A 192 25.22 -0.21 0.58
N ASP A 193 25.48 0.64 -0.42
CA ASP A 193 25.27 2.08 -0.33
C ASP A 193 23.81 2.47 -0.64
N PRO A 194 22.99 2.83 0.37
CA PRO A 194 21.60 3.21 0.15
C PRO A 194 21.46 4.52 -0.63
N ARG A 195 22.51 5.35 -0.74
CA ARG A 195 22.47 6.60 -1.51
C ARG A 195 22.35 6.32 -3.00
N ILE A 196 22.99 5.26 -3.49
CA ILE A 196 22.86 4.82 -4.89
C ILE A 196 21.43 4.35 -5.16
N ALA A 197 20.88 3.51 -4.28
CA ALA A 197 19.49 3.08 -4.39
C ALA A 197 18.50 4.24 -4.33
N HIS A 198 18.75 5.22 -3.46
CA HIS A 198 17.91 6.41 -3.32
C HIS A 198 17.96 7.28 -4.57
N GLU A 199 19.14 7.47 -5.15
CA GLU A 199 19.31 8.19 -6.42
C GLU A 199 18.52 7.51 -7.55
N ILE A 200 18.55 6.17 -7.65
CA ILE A 200 17.73 5.42 -8.62
C ILE A 200 16.24 5.63 -8.33
N ALA A 201 15.81 5.49 -7.07
CA ALA A 201 14.42 5.69 -6.67
C ALA A 201 13.88 7.08 -7.08
N LEU A 202 14.69 8.12 -6.92
CA LEU A 202 14.36 9.48 -7.36
C LEU A 202 14.21 9.62 -8.88
N ARG A 203 14.91 8.80 -9.68
CA ARG A 203 14.80 8.80 -11.15
C ARG A 203 13.56 8.07 -11.64
N ILE A 204 13.14 7.01 -10.96
CA ILE A 204 12.06 6.15 -11.45
C ILE A 204 10.69 6.53 -10.89
N ARG A 205 10.60 7.02 -9.64
CA ARG A 205 9.30 7.28 -8.99
C ARG A 205 8.56 8.42 -9.68
N GLU A 206 7.24 8.31 -9.78
CA GLU A 206 6.44 9.27 -10.54
C GLU A 206 6.60 10.72 -10.04
N ALA A 207 6.67 10.89 -8.71
CA ALA A 207 6.90 12.18 -8.08
C ALA A 207 8.28 12.80 -8.41
N GLY A 208 9.22 11.98 -8.87
CA GLY A 208 10.57 12.35 -9.25
C GLY A 208 11.36 13.02 -8.14
N ARG A 209 12.09 14.09 -8.49
CA ARG A 209 12.97 14.84 -7.59
C ARG A 209 12.74 16.35 -7.66
N PRO A 210 13.01 17.08 -6.56
CA PRO A 210 13.13 18.54 -6.63
C PRO A 210 14.15 18.95 -7.69
N LYS A 211 13.80 19.94 -8.51
CA LYS A 211 14.74 20.59 -9.42
C LYS A 211 15.74 21.38 -8.57
N LYS A 212 17.02 21.23 -8.88
CA LYS A 212 18.10 22.01 -8.27
C LYS A 212 18.68 23.02 -9.26
N ASP A 213 19.08 24.19 -8.78
CA ASP A 213 19.88 25.15 -9.54
C ASP A 213 21.36 24.74 -9.59
N ALA A 214 22.21 25.59 -10.19
CA ALA A 214 23.64 25.30 -10.34
C ALA A 214 24.37 25.26 -8.98
N GLU A 215 23.81 25.95 -7.99
CA GLU A 215 24.31 26.04 -6.61
C GLU A 215 23.77 24.90 -5.71
N GLY A 216 22.85 24.08 -6.23
CA GLY A 216 22.29 22.92 -5.53
C GLY A 216 21.06 23.22 -4.67
N ASN A 217 20.53 24.44 -4.71
CA ASN A 217 19.32 24.85 -4.00
C ASN A 217 18.06 24.38 -4.72
N THR A 218 16.99 24.17 -3.96
CA THR A 218 15.70 23.75 -4.53
C THR A 218 15.03 24.92 -5.25
N VAL A 219 14.73 24.72 -6.52
CA VAL A 219 14.03 25.72 -7.33
C VAL A 219 12.54 25.73 -6.96
N LYS A 220 11.99 26.92 -6.73
CA LYS A 220 10.57 27.15 -6.43
C LYS A 220 9.90 27.95 -7.56
N ASP A 221 8.61 27.76 -7.75
CA ASP A 221 7.78 28.58 -8.63
C ASP A 221 7.42 29.93 -7.98
N GLU A 222 6.73 30.79 -8.73
CA GLU A 222 6.27 32.12 -8.28
C GLU A 222 5.35 32.06 -7.06
N ARG A 223 4.76 30.90 -6.75
CA ARG A 223 3.86 30.66 -5.62
C ARG A 223 4.58 30.02 -4.43
N GLY A 224 5.90 29.82 -4.52
CA GLY A 224 6.72 29.20 -3.49
C GLY A 224 6.68 27.67 -3.46
N ASN A 225 6.05 27.01 -4.44
CA ASN A 225 6.04 25.55 -4.54
C ASN A 225 7.31 25.02 -5.19
N THR A 226 7.83 23.92 -4.68
CA THR A 226 9.01 23.25 -5.25
C THR A 226 8.72 22.73 -6.67
N ILE A 227 9.53 23.17 -7.64
CA ILE A 227 9.52 22.63 -9.00
C ILE A 227 10.14 21.23 -8.96
N LYS A 228 9.48 20.24 -9.57
CA LYS A 228 9.95 18.85 -9.61
C LYS A 228 10.27 18.42 -11.04
N ILE A 229 11.31 17.62 -11.19
CA ILE A 229 11.60 16.85 -12.40
C ILE A 229 10.92 15.50 -12.20
N PRO A 230 9.93 15.12 -13.04
CA PRO A 230 9.22 13.85 -12.89
C PRO A 230 10.15 12.66 -13.14
N GLY A 231 9.84 11.52 -12.53
CA GLY A 231 10.55 10.28 -12.80
C GLY A 231 10.10 9.59 -14.09
N THR A 232 10.79 8.51 -14.44
CA THR A 232 10.59 7.79 -15.70
C THR A 232 9.37 6.86 -15.69
N LEU A 233 8.92 6.39 -14.51
CA LEU A 233 7.78 5.47 -14.39
C LEU A 233 6.55 6.17 -13.82
N LYS A 234 5.38 5.79 -14.34
CA LYS A 234 4.06 6.20 -13.85
C LYS A 234 3.54 5.19 -12.85
N ALA A 235 2.66 5.59 -11.94
CA ALA A 235 2.10 4.72 -10.93
C ALA A 235 3.17 3.99 -10.09
N VAL A 236 4.26 4.68 -9.79
CA VAL A 236 5.37 4.16 -9.00
C VAL A 236 5.74 5.12 -7.88
N LYS A 237 5.80 4.58 -6.65
CA LYS A 237 6.48 5.21 -5.52
C LYS A 237 7.74 4.40 -5.23
N ALA A 238 8.86 5.06 -4.96
CA ALA A 238 10.09 4.35 -4.65
C ALA A 238 10.97 5.10 -3.65
N MET A 239 11.80 4.34 -2.93
CA MET A 239 12.81 4.82 -2.00
C MET A 239 14.02 3.88 -1.99
N GLY A 240 15.21 4.42 -1.75
CA GLY A 240 16.39 3.59 -1.47
C GLY A 240 16.42 3.17 -0.01
N VAL A 241 16.64 1.88 0.24
CA VAL A 241 16.72 1.29 1.57
C VAL A 241 17.96 0.42 1.70
N PHE A 242 18.47 0.30 2.93
CA PHE A 242 19.54 -0.63 3.27
C PHE A 242 18.93 -1.83 4.00
N LEU A 243 19.26 -3.04 3.54
CA LEU A 243 18.79 -4.29 4.12
C LEU A 243 19.92 -4.93 4.93
N GLU A 244 19.93 -4.67 6.24
CA GLU A 244 21.01 -5.08 7.15
C GLU A 244 21.30 -6.58 7.09
N ARG A 245 20.25 -7.43 7.08
CA ARG A 245 20.36 -8.89 7.10
C ARG A 245 21.22 -9.46 5.97
N PHE A 246 21.22 -8.82 4.81
CA PHE A 246 21.97 -9.28 3.63
C PHE A 246 23.11 -8.33 3.26
N ASN A 247 23.27 -7.21 4.00
CA ASN A 247 24.26 -6.17 3.74
C ASN A 247 24.22 -5.65 2.29
N ILE A 248 23.02 -5.34 1.80
CA ILE A 248 22.78 -4.79 0.46
C ILE A 248 21.85 -3.58 0.51
N ALA A 249 21.93 -2.74 -0.52
CA ALA A 249 20.95 -1.70 -0.80
C ALA A 249 19.88 -2.22 -1.78
N GLN A 250 18.65 -1.79 -1.56
CA GLN A 250 17.52 -2.10 -2.45
C GLN A 250 16.85 -0.81 -2.90
N VAL A 251 16.36 -0.81 -4.13
CA VAL A 251 15.33 0.14 -4.56
C VAL A 251 13.99 -0.47 -4.15
N SER A 252 13.40 0.04 -3.07
CA SER A 252 12.07 -0.38 -2.62
C SER A 252 11.00 0.35 -3.42
N ILE A 253 10.09 -0.39 -4.04
CA ILE A 253 9.12 0.12 -5.00
C ILE A 253 7.71 -0.33 -4.61
N ASN A 254 6.77 0.61 -4.59
CA ASN A 254 5.35 0.31 -4.61
C ASN A 254 4.83 0.55 -6.02
N LEU A 255 4.49 -0.54 -6.72
CA LEU A 255 3.75 -0.52 -7.98
C LEU A 255 2.28 -0.30 -7.64
N VAL A 256 1.81 0.96 -7.71
CA VAL A 256 0.44 1.29 -7.29
C VAL A 256 -0.62 0.93 -8.35
N ASP A 257 -0.16 0.71 -9.58
CA ASP A 257 -0.94 0.17 -10.69
C ASP A 257 -0.02 -0.67 -11.58
N CYS A 258 -0.07 -1.99 -11.40
CA CYS A 258 0.77 -2.93 -12.14
C CYS A 258 0.36 -3.10 -13.61
N GLU A 259 -0.81 -2.59 -14.03
CA GLU A 259 -1.19 -2.54 -15.44
C GLU A 259 -0.49 -1.38 -16.16
N VAL A 260 -0.27 -0.27 -15.45
CA VAL A 260 0.48 0.89 -15.97
C VAL A 260 1.98 0.64 -15.94
N THR A 261 2.50 0.19 -14.79
CA THR A 261 3.91 -0.19 -14.65
C THR A 261 4.02 -1.60 -14.07
N PRO A 262 4.19 -2.63 -14.93
CA PRO A 262 4.34 -4.01 -14.47
C PRO A 262 5.73 -4.27 -13.85
N PRO A 263 5.90 -5.37 -13.08
CA PRO A 263 7.16 -5.67 -12.39
C PRO A 263 8.40 -5.68 -13.30
N HIS A 264 8.28 -6.26 -14.51
CA HIS A 264 9.39 -6.30 -15.46
C HIS A 264 9.80 -4.90 -15.95
N ALA A 265 8.85 -3.98 -16.18
CA ALA A 265 9.17 -2.61 -16.60
C ALA A 265 9.94 -1.87 -15.50
N ALA A 266 9.52 -2.02 -14.24
CA ALA A 266 10.24 -1.43 -13.11
C ALA A 266 11.64 -2.05 -12.92
N PHE A 267 11.76 -3.38 -13.01
CA PHE A 267 13.02 -4.09 -12.89
C PHE A 267 14.03 -3.66 -13.97
N GLU A 268 13.58 -3.61 -15.22
CA GLU A 268 14.40 -3.24 -16.37
C GLU A 268 14.85 -1.78 -16.32
N GLU A 269 13.98 -0.87 -15.88
CA GLU A 269 14.33 0.53 -15.70
C GLU A 269 15.31 0.71 -14.54
N VAL A 270 15.12 0.01 -13.40
CA VAL A 270 16.12 0.01 -12.31
C VAL A 270 17.45 -0.52 -12.81
N ARG A 271 17.46 -1.61 -13.59
CA ARG A 271 18.69 -2.18 -14.16
C ARG A 271 19.43 -1.20 -15.05
N LYS A 272 18.70 -0.46 -15.89
CA LYS A 272 19.26 0.61 -16.72
C LYS A 272 19.86 1.75 -15.88
N GLN A 273 19.14 2.22 -14.86
CA GLN A 273 19.61 3.29 -13.98
C GLN A 273 20.82 2.85 -13.13
N ALA A 274 20.79 1.64 -12.59
CA ALA A 274 21.89 1.00 -11.86
C ALA A 274 23.18 0.97 -12.71
N LYS A 275 23.07 0.50 -13.95
CA LYS A 275 24.21 0.48 -14.89
C LYS A 275 24.80 1.87 -15.13
N SER A 276 23.96 2.92 -15.20
CA SER A 276 24.44 4.31 -15.35
C SER A 276 25.20 4.83 -14.13
N LEU A 277 25.04 4.20 -12.97
CA LEU A 277 25.70 4.53 -11.71
C LEU A 277 26.82 3.55 -11.35
N GLY A 278 27.20 2.64 -12.26
CA GLY A 278 28.29 1.69 -12.06
C GLY A 278 27.97 0.54 -11.11
N VAL A 279 26.70 0.26 -10.84
CA VAL A 279 26.24 -0.88 -10.03
C VAL A 279 25.36 -1.82 -10.85
N GLU A 280 25.19 -3.05 -10.38
CA GLU A 280 24.39 -4.09 -11.04
C GLU A 280 23.18 -4.46 -10.20
N VAL A 281 22.10 -4.85 -10.89
CA VAL A 281 20.93 -5.47 -10.27
C VAL A 281 21.20 -6.97 -10.13
N THR A 282 21.04 -7.50 -8.92
CA THR A 282 21.31 -8.92 -8.63
C THR A 282 20.05 -9.78 -8.64
N GLY A 283 18.89 -9.17 -8.46
CA GLY A 283 17.60 -9.85 -8.38
C GLY A 283 16.53 -8.92 -7.82
N SER A 284 15.41 -9.49 -7.40
CA SER A 284 14.33 -8.72 -6.80
C SER A 284 13.52 -9.57 -5.83
N GLU A 285 12.57 -8.93 -5.16
CA GLU A 285 11.72 -9.55 -4.16
C GLU A 285 10.32 -8.94 -4.24
N ILE A 286 9.31 -9.80 -4.07
CA ILE A 286 7.93 -9.36 -3.80
C ILE A 286 7.67 -9.55 -2.30
N VAL A 287 7.43 -8.43 -1.63
CA VAL A 287 7.01 -8.40 -0.23
C VAL A 287 5.50 -8.56 -0.18
N GLY A 288 5.01 -9.46 0.68
CA GLY A 288 3.59 -9.85 0.68
C GLY A 288 3.21 -10.71 -0.53
N LEU A 289 2.10 -10.35 -1.17
CA LEU A 289 1.44 -11.12 -2.23
C LEU A 289 1.47 -10.39 -3.57
N THR A 290 1.22 -11.13 -4.66
CA THR A 290 1.08 -10.58 -6.01
C THR A 290 -0.07 -11.26 -6.75
N PRO A 291 -0.80 -10.54 -7.63
CA PRO A 291 -1.73 -11.17 -8.56
C PRO A 291 -0.95 -12.00 -9.58
N ARG A 292 -1.54 -13.10 -10.04
CA ARG A 292 -0.96 -14.00 -11.06
C ARG A 292 -0.68 -13.24 -12.34
N GLU A 293 -1.59 -12.36 -12.76
CA GLU A 293 -1.48 -11.64 -14.04
C GLU A 293 -0.20 -10.80 -14.11
N ALA A 294 0.26 -10.20 -13.00
CA ALA A 294 1.51 -9.44 -12.98
C ALA A 294 2.74 -10.30 -13.35
N LEU A 295 2.74 -11.58 -12.95
CA LEU A 295 3.78 -12.54 -13.31
C LEU A 295 3.59 -13.05 -14.75
N LEU A 296 2.36 -13.26 -15.21
CA LEU A 296 2.10 -13.67 -16.59
C LEU A 296 2.56 -12.60 -17.60
N VAL A 297 2.25 -11.34 -17.32
CA VAL A 297 2.71 -10.18 -18.12
C VAL A 297 4.24 -10.12 -18.18
N ALA A 298 4.93 -10.28 -17.04
CA ALA A 298 6.39 -10.35 -17.01
C ALA A 298 6.94 -11.58 -17.75
N GLY A 299 6.32 -12.74 -17.59
CA GLY A 299 6.69 -13.97 -18.29
C GLY A 299 6.58 -13.83 -19.80
N ARG A 300 5.50 -13.22 -20.30
CA ARG A 300 5.28 -12.97 -21.73
C ARG A 300 6.32 -12.01 -22.30
N PHE A 301 6.73 -11.00 -21.53
CA PHE A 301 7.81 -10.10 -21.91
C PHE A 301 9.15 -10.85 -22.09
N TYR A 302 9.47 -11.80 -21.21
CA TYR A 302 10.73 -12.55 -21.24
C TYR A 302 10.73 -13.85 -22.06
N SER A 303 9.56 -14.32 -22.50
CA SER A 303 9.38 -15.51 -23.32
C SER A 303 8.48 -15.19 -24.50
N GLN A 304 9.08 -14.78 -25.61
CA GLN A 304 8.34 -14.56 -26.85
C GLN A 304 7.64 -15.86 -27.30
N GLY A 305 6.32 -15.80 -27.48
CA GLY A 305 5.52 -16.89 -28.04
C GLY A 305 5.08 -17.99 -27.06
N GLU A 306 5.52 -17.96 -25.80
CA GLU A 306 5.03 -18.91 -24.79
C GLU A 306 3.62 -18.54 -24.33
N GLN A 307 2.74 -19.54 -24.22
CA GLN A 307 1.33 -19.37 -23.85
C GLN A 307 0.97 -20.16 -22.59
N ASN A 308 1.80 -21.11 -22.17
CA ASN A 308 1.56 -21.88 -20.96
C ASN A 308 1.80 -21.03 -19.70
N GLU A 309 0.74 -20.75 -18.95
CA GLU A 309 0.80 -19.90 -17.74
C GLU A 309 1.87 -20.34 -16.74
N LYS A 310 2.00 -21.65 -16.49
CA LYS A 310 2.98 -22.16 -15.53
C LYS A 310 4.40 -21.84 -15.97
N LYS A 311 4.72 -22.04 -17.24
CA LYS A 311 6.05 -21.69 -17.79
C LYS A 311 6.30 -20.19 -17.80
N LEU A 312 5.26 -19.38 -18.04
CA LEU A 312 5.36 -17.92 -17.99
C LEU A 312 5.67 -17.44 -16.56
N VAL A 313 4.98 -18.00 -15.56
CA VAL A 313 5.26 -17.71 -14.14
C VAL A 313 6.68 -18.14 -13.76
N GLU A 314 7.09 -19.36 -14.12
CA GLU A 314 8.46 -19.85 -13.89
C GLU A 314 9.51 -18.92 -14.53
N ARG A 315 9.25 -18.46 -15.75
CA ARG A 315 10.13 -17.50 -16.44
C ARG A 315 10.20 -16.16 -15.73
N ALA A 316 9.06 -15.61 -15.30
CA ALA A 316 9.03 -14.35 -14.59
C ALA A 316 9.86 -14.43 -13.30
N ILE A 317 9.70 -15.52 -12.54
CA ILE A 317 10.47 -15.77 -11.31
C ILE A 317 11.97 -15.83 -11.60
N GLU A 318 12.37 -16.55 -12.65
CA GLU A 318 13.77 -16.65 -13.09
C GLU A 318 14.34 -15.28 -13.48
N LYS A 319 13.65 -14.55 -14.36
CA LYS A 319 14.21 -13.35 -15.02
C LYS A 319 14.15 -12.09 -14.18
N LEU A 320 13.18 -11.98 -13.30
CA LEU A 320 13.16 -10.94 -12.28
C LEU A 320 14.09 -11.28 -11.10
N GLY A 321 14.57 -12.53 -11.02
CA GLY A 321 15.39 -12.98 -9.90
C GLY A 321 14.63 -12.94 -8.57
N LEU A 322 13.33 -13.30 -8.57
CA LEU A 322 12.45 -13.24 -7.39
C LEU A 322 12.88 -14.16 -6.25
N SER A 323 13.77 -15.11 -6.54
CA SER A 323 14.30 -16.06 -5.56
C SER A 323 15.74 -15.77 -5.13
N GLN A 324 16.25 -14.55 -5.36
CA GLN A 324 17.66 -14.23 -5.14
C GLN A 324 18.04 -14.20 -3.65
N LEU A 325 17.19 -13.65 -2.78
CA LEU A 325 17.43 -13.62 -1.32
C LEU A 325 16.72 -14.76 -0.60
N GLU A 326 15.45 -14.99 -0.92
CA GLU A 326 14.62 -16.03 -0.34
C GLU A 326 13.82 -16.72 -1.45
N LYS A 327 13.50 -18.00 -1.26
CA LYS A 327 12.77 -18.78 -2.28
C LYS A 327 11.37 -18.18 -2.50
N PHE A 328 11.08 -17.80 -3.74
CA PHE A 328 9.71 -17.46 -4.15
C PHE A 328 8.89 -18.75 -4.31
N ASP A 329 7.91 -18.97 -3.45
CA ASP A 329 6.96 -20.07 -3.56
C ASP A 329 5.65 -19.55 -4.17
N PRO A 330 5.35 -19.86 -5.45
CA PRO A 330 4.14 -19.37 -6.12
C PRO A 330 2.86 -19.71 -5.37
N LYS A 331 2.80 -20.88 -4.71
CA LYS A 331 1.63 -21.33 -3.96
C LYS A 331 1.35 -20.50 -2.70
N LYS A 332 2.33 -19.71 -2.25
CA LYS A 332 2.24 -18.85 -1.07
C LYS A 332 2.22 -17.36 -1.41
N LYS A 333 2.72 -16.99 -2.59
CA LYS A 333 2.92 -15.60 -3.00
C LYS A 333 1.89 -15.12 -4.02
N ILE A 334 1.29 -16.02 -4.79
CA ILE A 334 0.23 -15.69 -5.75
C ILE A 334 -1.10 -15.76 -5.03
N ILE A 335 -1.86 -14.66 -5.07
CA ILE A 335 -3.14 -14.53 -4.32
C ILE A 335 -4.12 -15.60 -4.75
N GLU A 336 -4.21 -15.85 -6.05
CA GLU A 336 -5.14 -16.80 -6.65
C GLU A 336 -4.84 -18.26 -6.25
N GLU A 337 -3.63 -18.56 -5.78
CA GLU A 337 -3.26 -19.88 -5.24
C GLU A 337 -3.64 -20.04 -3.75
N LEU A 338 -3.94 -18.93 -3.07
CA LEU A 338 -4.29 -18.90 -1.64
C LEU A 338 -5.80 -18.99 -1.38
N LEU A 339 -6.61 -19.27 -2.40
CA LEU A 339 -8.07 -19.25 -2.34
C LEU A 339 -8.67 -20.64 -2.23
#